data_AF-A0A645IA86-F1
#
_entry.id   AF-A0A645IA86-F1
#
_cell.length_a   1.000
_cell.length_b   1.000
_cell.length_c   1.000
_cell.angle_alpha   90.00
_cell.angle_beta   90.00
_cell.angle_gamma   90.00
#
_symmetry.space_group_name_H-M   'P 1'
#
loop_
_entity.id
_entity.type
_entity.pdbx_description
1 polymer ?
#
loop_
_entity_poly.entity_id
_entity_poly.type
_entity_poly.pdbx_seq_one_letter_code
_entity_poly.pdbx_strand_id
1 'polypeptide(L)'
;MGVKLLDESGKPQPSRIRFIRTRHFILRAKLPGYYDTDETSGVCDCVLGAFMLVRRSVFEALGGFDERFFLYFEEVDLALRAHKLGYKCFYLNEACALHTGGATTKALPRLRTYHSLRSRFLYALKHFRHYMPLVVYTVMIELPLRLLLRLGRKDTLLAYIDAVKTLKELKHETGRI
;
A
#
# COMPACT_ATOMS: atom_id res chain seq x y z
N MET A 1 11.14 -4.59 12.16
CA MET A 1 10.52 -4.22 13.45
C MET A 1 9.88 -2.85 13.29
N GLY A 2 8.73 -2.63 13.88
CA GLY A 2 8.08 -1.31 13.97
C GLY A 2 7.58 -1.04 15.38
N VAL A 3 7.09 0.17 15.60
CA VAL A 3 6.66 0.67 16.92
C VAL A 3 5.30 1.35 16.80
N LYS A 4 4.66 1.67 17.93
CA LYS A 4 3.41 2.44 17.95
C LYS A 4 3.59 3.83 17.35
N LEU A 5 2.77 4.18 16.38
CA LEU A 5 2.75 5.52 15.80
C LEU A 5 1.74 6.39 16.55
N LEU A 6 2.18 7.56 16.99
CA LEU A 6 1.32 8.56 17.63
C LEU A 6 1.20 9.78 16.74
N ASP A 7 0.01 10.38 16.69
CA ASP A 7 -0.17 11.69 16.08
C ASP A 7 0.37 12.82 16.97
N GLU A 8 0.29 14.07 16.49
CA GLU A 8 0.75 15.25 17.23
C GLU A 8 0.00 15.48 18.55
N SER A 9 -1.20 14.90 18.71
CA SER A 9 -1.98 14.94 19.94
C SER A 9 -1.68 13.76 20.88
N GLY A 10 -0.75 12.88 20.51
CA GLY A 10 -0.41 11.67 21.25
C GLY A 10 -1.41 10.52 21.05
N LYS A 11 -2.34 10.62 20.09
CA LYS A 11 -3.32 9.57 19.82
C LYS A 11 -2.71 8.49 18.93
N PRO A 12 -2.94 7.19 19.23
CA PRO A 12 -2.48 6.10 18.37
C PRO A 12 -3.04 6.18 16.96
N GLN A 13 -2.15 6.02 15.99
CA GLN A 13 -2.46 5.76 14.59
C GLN A 13 -2.19 4.28 14.28
N PRO A 14 -2.81 3.72 13.23
CA PRO A 14 -2.40 2.41 12.74
C PRO A 14 -0.90 2.36 12.50
N SER A 15 -0.26 1.28 12.92
CA SER A 15 1.17 1.03 12.83
C SER A 15 1.46 -0.30 12.12
N ARG A 16 0.49 -1.22 12.13
CA ARG A 16 0.55 -2.55 11.53
C ARG A 16 -0.31 -2.66 10.27
N ILE A 17 0.21 -3.39 9.29
CA ILE A 17 -0.46 -3.70 8.02
C ILE A 17 -0.54 -5.21 7.87
N ARG A 18 -1.68 -5.71 7.39
CA ARG A 18 -1.88 -7.10 6.98
C ARG A 18 -1.56 -7.28 5.50
N PHE A 19 -1.02 -8.46 5.16
CA PHE A 19 -0.79 -8.78 3.76
C PHE A 19 -2.09 -8.81 2.98
N ILE A 20 -2.03 -8.21 1.80
CA ILE A 20 -3.13 -8.23 0.85
C ILE A 20 -3.30 -9.66 0.35
N ARG A 21 -4.48 -10.21 0.62
CA ARG A 21 -4.97 -11.49 0.10
C ARG A 21 -5.89 -11.29 -1.11
N THR A 22 -6.15 -12.35 -1.86
CA THR A 22 -7.02 -12.35 -3.05
C THR A 22 -8.37 -11.68 -2.84
N ARG A 23 -9.01 -11.89 -1.67
CA ARG A 23 -10.31 -11.26 -1.32
C ARG A 23 -10.29 -9.72 -1.31
N HIS A 24 -9.14 -9.10 -1.05
CA HIS A 24 -9.02 -7.64 -1.04
C HIS A 24 -8.98 -7.06 -2.46
N PHE A 25 -8.90 -7.91 -3.48
CA PHE A 25 -9.14 -7.53 -4.87
C PHE A 25 -10.59 -7.72 -5.30
N ILE A 26 -11.44 -8.35 -4.48
CA ILE A 26 -12.89 -8.52 -4.71
C ILE A 26 -13.68 -7.42 -4.00
N LEU A 27 -13.13 -6.86 -2.90
CA LEU A 27 -13.80 -5.93 -2.02
C LEU A 27 -13.09 -4.57 -1.91
N ARG A 28 -13.79 -3.55 -2.43
CA ARG A 28 -13.71 -2.11 -2.12
C ARG A 28 -12.37 -1.37 -2.33
N ALA A 29 -12.44 -0.10 -2.71
CA ALA A 29 -11.31 0.84 -2.67
C ALA A 29 -10.77 1.14 -1.26
N LYS A 30 -11.45 0.71 -0.19
CA LYS A 30 -10.89 0.57 1.15
C LYS A 30 -10.60 -0.92 1.35
N LEU A 31 -9.33 -1.28 1.55
CA LEU A 31 -8.91 -2.64 1.87
C LEU A 31 -9.39 -2.97 3.30
N PRO A 32 -10.51 -3.68 3.49
CA PRO A 32 -11.06 -3.91 4.82
C PRO A 32 -10.16 -4.90 5.57
N GLY A 33 -9.81 -4.57 6.81
CA GLY A 33 -8.86 -5.36 7.60
C GLY A 33 -7.40 -5.26 7.12
N TYR A 34 -7.07 -4.25 6.30
CA TYR A 34 -5.69 -3.99 5.88
C TYR A 34 -4.81 -3.44 6.99
N TYR A 35 -5.37 -2.61 7.85
CA TYR A 35 -4.70 -2.21 9.08
C TYR A 35 -5.06 -3.20 10.18
N ASP A 36 -4.08 -3.56 10.99
CA ASP A 36 -4.30 -4.33 12.22
C ASP A 36 -4.59 -3.39 13.40
N THR A 37 -5.07 -3.94 14.52
CA THR A 37 -5.09 -3.20 15.79
C THR A 37 -3.66 -3.00 16.28
N ASP A 38 -3.40 -2.15 17.27
CA ASP A 38 -2.02 -1.89 17.77
C ASP A 38 -1.94 -2.16 19.29
N GLU A 39 -2.64 -3.19 19.77
CA GLU A 39 -2.88 -3.39 21.21
C GLU A 39 -1.79 -4.21 21.89
N THR A 40 -1.09 -5.09 21.17
CA THR A 40 -0.10 -6.01 21.75
C THR A 40 1.14 -6.14 20.87
N SER A 41 2.29 -6.30 21.53
CA SER A 41 3.54 -6.67 20.87
C SER A 41 3.46 -8.07 20.27
N GLY A 42 4.16 -8.29 19.16
CA GLY A 42 4.16 -9.61 18.52
C GLY A 42 4.54 -9.60 17.06
N VAL A 43 4.54 -10.82 16.50
CA VAL A 43 4.75 -11.03 15.06
C VAL A 43 3.56 -10.48 14.29
N CYS A 44 3.84 -9.78 13.20
CA CYS A 44 2.83 -9.24 12.29
C CYS A 44 3.27 -9.43 10.84
N ASP A 45 2.36 -9.20 9.90
CA ASP A 45 2.64 -9.29 8.47
C ASP A 45 3.60 -8.17 8.04
N CYS A 46 3.27 -6.92 8.36
CA CYS A 46 4.03 -5.74 7.97
C CYS A 46 3.83 -4.60 8.99
N VAL A 47 4.80 -3.69 9.07
CA VAL A 47 4.72 -2.44 9.83
C VAL A 47 4.77 -1.26 8.86
N LEU A 48 4.17 -0.14 9.23
CA LEU A 48 4.15 1.05 8.38
C LEU A 48 5.56 1.60 8.12
N GLY A 49 5.78 2.04 6.88
CA GLY A 49 7.06 2.61 6.45
C GLY A 49 7.47 3.89 7.21
N ALA A 50 6.52 4.55 7.88
CA ALA A 50 6.77 5.75 8.69
C ALA A 50 7.81 5.52 9.81
N PHE A 51 7.85 4.31 10.38
CA PHE A 51 8.93 3.90 11.28
C PHE A 51 9.17 2.40 11.15
N MET A 52 10.29 2.04 10.53
CA MET A 52 10.67 0.65 10.33
C MET A 52 12.17 0.45 10.53
N LEU A 53 12.52 -0.60 11.27
CA LEU A 53 13.88 -1.07 11.45
C LEU A 53 14.04 -2.43 10.77
N VAL A 54 15.02 -2.55 9.88
CA VAL A 54 15.33 -3.77 9.14
C VAL A 54 16.79 -4.15 9.41
N ARG A 55 17.06 -5.43 9.63
CA ARG A 55 18.44 -5.93 9.72
C ARG A 55 19.13 -5.67 8.38
N ARG A 56 20.30 -5.02 8.39
CA ARG A 56 21.05 -4.67 7.18
C ARG A 56 21.25 -5.86 6.24
N SER A 57 21.70 -7.00 6.77
CA SER A 57 21.92 -8.22 5.98
C SER A 57 20.65 -8.73 5.29
N VAL A 58 19.48 -8.59 5.93
CA VAL A 58 18.19 -8.97 5.35
C VAL A 58 17.79 -7.99 4.26
N PHE A 59 17.99 -6.69 4.48
CA PHE A 59 17.69 -5.66 3.49
C PHE A 59 18.55 -5.82 2.23
N GLU A 60 19.85 -6.05 2.39
CA GLU A 60 20.79 -6.29 1.29
C GLU A 60 20.47 -7.59 0.55
N ALA A 61 20.18 -8.70 1.26
CA ALA A 61 19.80 -9.97 0.64
C ALA A 61 18.49 -9.88 -0.17
N LEU A 62 17.61 -8.95 0.21
CA LEU A 62 16.37 -8.66 -0.50
C LEU A 62 16.57 -7.70 -1.69
N GLY A 63 17.75 -7.12 -1.88
CA GLY A 63 17.99 -6.08 -2.89
C GLY A 63 17.30 -4.75 -2.54
N GLY A 64 17.03 -4.50 -1.26
CA GLY A 64 16.40 -3.27 -0.79
C GLY A 64 14.93 -3.10 -1.18
N PHE A 65 14.49 -1.84 -1.25
CA PHE A 65 13.16 -1.48 -1.75
C PHE A 65 13.11 -1.62 -3.27
N ASP A 66 11.93 -1.93 -3.79
CA ASP A 66 11.69 -1.91 -5.23
C ASP A 66 11.33 -0.47 -5.64
N GLU A 67 12.26 0.22 -6.30
CA GLU A 67 12.15 1.65 -6.65
C GLU A 67 10.98 1.98 -7.58
N ARG A 68 10.36 0.96 -8.19
CA ARG A 68 9.11 1.16 -8.95
C ARG A 68 7.97 1.61 -8.05
N PHE A 69 8.02 1.34 -6.74
CA PHE A 69 7.12 1.90 -5.73
C PHE A 69 7.67 3.25 -5.26
N PHE A 70 7.21 4.35 -5.88
CA PHE A 70 7.57 5.70 -5.44
C PHE A 70 6.93 6.07 -4.09
N LEU A 71 5.66 5.70 -3.90
CA LEU A 71 4.91 5.98 -2.68
C LEU A 71 3.83 4.92 -2.48
N TYR A 72 3.70 4.44 -1.24
CA TYR A 72 2.84 3.35 -0.79
C TYR A 72 3.25 1.97 -1.34
N PHE A 73 3.06 0.95 -0.50
CA PHE A 73 3.29 -0.47 -0.78
C PHE A 73 4.76 -0.88 -0.90
N GLU A 74 5.71 0.05 -0.86
CA GLU A 74 7.14 -0.27 -0.82
C GLU A 74 7.49 -1.12 0.40
N GLU A 75 6.89 -0.80 1.56
CA GLU A 75 7.11 -1.51 2.81
C GLU A 75 6.39 -2.86 2.83
N VAL A 76 5.21 -2.93 2.20
CA VAL A 76 4.42 -4.16 2.09
C VAL A 76 5.11 -5.15 1.15
N ASP A 77 5.66 -4.67 0.02
CA ASP A 77 6.45 -5.47 -0.89
C ASP A 77 7.70 -6.04 -0.21
N LEU A 78 8.46 -5.19 0.48
CA LEU A 78 9.65 -5.62 1.23
C LEU A 78 9.29 -6.67 2.29
N ALA A 79 8.25 -6.42 3.09
CA ALA A 79 7.80 -7.34 4.13
C ALA A 79 7.33 -8.69 3.56
N LEU A 80 6.59 -8.69 2.44
CA LEU A 80 6.16 -9.93 1.79
C LEU A 80 7.35 -10.73 1.23
N ARG A 81 8.34 -10.06 0.63
CA ARG A 81 9.56 -10.74 0.16
C ARG A 81 10.38 -11.30 1.33
N ALA A 82 10.53 -10.55 2.41
CA ALA A 82 11.17 -11.02 3.64
C ALA A 82 10.46 -12.26 4.22
N HIS A 83 9.12 -12.22 4.28
CA HIS A 83 8.30 -13.33 4.74
C HIS A 83 8.46 -14.58 3.87
N LYS A 84 8.55 -14.44 2.54
CA LYS A 84 8.82 -15.55 1.62
C LYS A 84 10.19 -16.21 1.84
N LEU A 85 11.14 -15.51 2.43
CA LEU A 85 12.45 -16.04 2.85
C LEU A 85 12.47 -16.54 4.31
N GLY A 86 11.32 -16.57 5.00
CA GLY A 86 11.18 -17.06 6.37
C GLY A 86 11.48 -16.02 7.46
N TYR A 87 11.75 -14.76 7.11
CA TYR A 87 11.90 -13.68 8.08
C TYR A 87 10.54 -13.22 8.62
N LYS A 88 10.53 -12.79 9.87
CA LYS A 88 9.32 -12.29 10.55
C LYS A 88 9.39 -10.78 10.75
N CYS A 89 8.26 -10.10 10.57
CA CYS A 89 8.11 -8.74 11.06
C CYS A 89 7.61 -8.78 12.51
N PHE A 90 8.08 -7.84 13.32
CA PHE A 90 7.72 -7.74 14.74
C PHE A 90 7.30 -6.30 15.05
N TYR A 91 6.24 -6.17 15.84
CA TYR A 91 5.72 -4.91 16.32
C TYR A 91 5.92 -4.80 17.83
N LEU A 92 6.41 -3.65 18.30
CA LEU A 92 6.65 -3.35 19.71
C LEU A 92 5.70 -2.25 20.17
N ASN A 93 4.77 -2.59 21.05
CA ASN A 93 3.70 -1.72 21.55
C ASN A 93 4.17 -0.75 22.65
N GLU A 94 5.25 -1.10 23.34
CA GLU A 94 5.85 -0.38 24.46
C GLU A 94 6.68 0.81 23.99
N ALA A 95 7.19 0.77 22.75
CA ALA A 95 7.88 1.88 22.12
C ALA A 95 6.91 2.67 21.24
N CYS A 96 7.15 3.98 21.12
CA CYS A 96 6.38 4.85 20.25
C CYS A 96 7.26 5.81 19.43
N ALA A 97 6.72 6.24 18.30
CA ALA A 97 7.29 7.29 17.46
C ALA A 97 6.18 8.28 17.07
N LEU A 98 6.51 9.57 17.08
CA LEU A 98 5.61 10.62 16.58
C LEU A 98 5.60 10.59 15.06
N HIS A 99 4.40 10.62 14.47
CA HIS A 99 4.18 10.56 13.03
C HIS A 99 3.10 11.54 12.60
N THR A 100 3.52 12.66 11.99
CA THR A 100 2.64 13.63 11.35
C THR A 100 2.15 13.09 10.01
N GLY A 101 1.09 12.28 10.06
CA GLY A 101 0.55 11.59 8.90
C GLY A 101 0.12 12.52 7.77
N GLY A 102 0.64 12.24 6.57
CA GLY A 102 0.18 12.83 5.31
C GLY A 102 0.50 14.31 5.13
N ALA A 103 1.53 14.85 5.79
CA ALA A 103 1.96 16.25 5.63
C ALA A 103 2.09 16.67 4.16
N THR A 104 2.73 15.84 3.33
CA THR A 104 2.93 16.10 1.89
C THR A 104 1.71 15.75 1.03
N THR A 105 0.94 14.73 1.41
CA THR A 105 -0.13 14.17 0.55
C THR A 105 -1.51 14.75 0.83
N LYS A 106 -1.72 15.43 1.96
CA LYS A 106 -2.95 16.17 2.27
C LYS A 106 -3.15 17.36 1.31
N ALA A 107 -2.06 18.01 0.88
CA ALA A 107 -2.11 19.13 -0.06
C ALA A 107 -2.36 18.69 -1.52
N LEU A 108 -2.11 17.42 -1.86
CA LEU A 108 -2.12 16.92 -3.24
C LEU A 108 -2.95 15.63 -3.37
N PRO A 109 -4.28 15.70 -3.21
CA PRO A 109 -5.17 14.53 -3.21
C PRO A 109 -5.14 13.73 -4.52
N ARG A 110 -4.89 14.42 -5.65
CA ARG A 110 -4.76 13.79 -6.97
C ARG A 110 -3.53 12.89 -7.06
N LEU A 111 -2.34 13.42 -6.72
CA LEU A 111 -1.09 12.64 -6.73
C LEU A 111 -1.14 11.48 -5.74
N ARG A 112 -1.71 11.71 -4.54
CA ARG A 112 -1.95 10.66 -3.57
C ARG A 112 -2.75 9.49 -4.16
N THR A 113 -3.85 9.81 -4.85
CA THR A 113 -4.72 8.80 -5.45
C THR A 113 -4.01 8.07 -6.59
N TYR A 114 -3.31 8.80 -7.45
CA TYR A 114 -2.50 8.24 -8.53
C TYR A 114 -1.46 7.23 -8.02
N HIS A 115 -0.58 7.65 -7.10
CA HIS A 115 0.46 6.77 -6.58
C HIS A 115 -0.12 5.57 -5.83
N SER A 116 -1.17 5.76 -5.03
CA SER A 116 -1.82 4.66 -4.32
C SER A 116 -2.40 3.61 -5.29
N LEU A 117 -3.07 4.04 -6.36
CA LEU A 117 -3.60 3.12 -7.37
C LEU A 117 -2.47 2.45 -8.16
N ARG A 118 -1.49 3.22 -8.65
CA ARG A 118 -0.34 2.70 -9.39
C ARG A 118 0.42 1.66 -8.58
N SER A 119 0.75 1.95 -7.32
CA SER A 119 1.45 1.02 -6.43
C SER A 119 0.62 -0.23 -6.13
N ARG A 120 -0.70 -0.09 -5.91
CA ARG A 120 -1.59 -1.25 -5.72
C ARG A 120 -1.61 -2.16 -6.96
N PHE A 121 -1.63 -1.58 -8.15
CA PHE A 121 -1.55 -2.34 -9.41
C PHE A 121 -0.21 -3.04 -9.59
N LEU A 122 0.89 -2.32 -9.34
CA LEU A 122 2.23 -2.88 -9.41
C LEU A 122 2.40 -4.05 -8.43
N TYR A 123 1.92 -3.91 -7.20
CA TYR A 123 1.92 -4.97 -6.20
C TYR A 123 1.11 -6.19 -6.65
N ALA A 124 -0.07 -5.98 -7.23
CA ALA A 124 -0.89 -7.05 -7.78
C ALA A 124 -0.20 -7.77 -8.94
N LEU A 125 0.42 -7.04 -9.87
CA LEU A 125 1.20 -7.60 -10.97
C LEU A 125 2.36 -8.46 -10.47
N LYS A 126 3.09 -7.95 -9.46
CA LYS A 126 4.28 -8.60 -8.91
C LYS A 126 3.98 -9.86 -8.12
N HIS A 127 2.90 -9.88 -7.32
CA HIS A 127 2.63 -10.98 -6.38
C HIS A 127 1.37 -11.80 -6.67
N PHE A 128 0.45 -11.31 -7.51
CA PHE A 128 -0.86 -11.90 -7.76
C PHE A 128 -1.19 -11.98 -9.26
N ARG A 129 -0.18 -12.19 -10.12
CA ARG A 129 -0.33 -12.19 -11.59
C ARG A 129 -1.54 -12.99 -12.10
N HIS A 130 -1.83 -14.14 -11.48
CA HIS A 130 -2.92 -15.03 -11.88
C HIS A 130 -4.31 -14.46 -11.57
N TYR A 131 -4.40 -13.52 -10.63
CA TYR A 131 -5.63 -12.83 -10.25
C TYR A 131 -5.79 -11.46 -10.92
N MET A 132 -4.88 -11.08 -11.83
CA MET A 132 -4.93 -9.79 -12.53
C MET A 132 -6.26 -9.50 -13.24
N PRO A 133 -6.95 -10.46 -13.90
CA PRO A 133 -8.26 -10.20 -14.48
C PRO A 133 -9.29 -9.68 -13.46
N LEU A 134 -9.23 -10.19 -12.22
CA LEU A 134 -10.11 -9.78 -11.12
C LEU A 134 -9.76 -8.39 -10.58
N VAL A 135 -8.47 -8.05 -10.55
CA VAL A 135 -7.99 -6.71 -10.18
C VAL A 135 -8.42 -5.69 -11.23
N VAL A 136 -8.26 -6.00 -12.51
CA VAL A 136 -8.71 -5.14 -13.61
C VAL A 136 -10.22 -4.99 -13.57
N TYR A 137 -10.97 -6.08 -13.40
CA TYR A 137 -12.43 -6.07 -13.27
C TYR A 137 -12.91 -5.13 -12.16
N THR A 138 -12.32 -5.22 -10.96
CA THR A 138 -12.73 -4.36 -9.85
C THR A 138 -12.37 -2.90 -10.07
N VAL A 139 -11.23 -2.57 -10.66
CA VAL A 139 -10.93 -1.17 -11.00
C VAL A 139 -11.88 -0.65 -12.09
N MET A 140 -12.16 -1.45 -13.12
CA MET A 140 -12.99 -1.05 -14.26
C MET A 140 -14.48 -0.89 -13.90
N ILE A 141 -14.98 -1.55 -12.86
CA ILE A 141 -16.39 -1.46 -12.44
C ILE A 141 -16.56 -0.55 -11.23
N GLU A 142 -15.68 -0.66 -10.24
CA GLU A 142 -15.84 0.03 -8.96
C GLU A 142 -15.54 1.53 -9.06
N LEU A 143 -14.55 1.95 -9.88
CA LEU A 143 -14.26 3.37 -10.06
C LEU A 143 -15.40 4.12 -10.77
N PRO A 144 -15.93 3.63 -11.91
CA PRO A 144 -17.05 4.30 -12.58
C PRO A 144 -18.29 4.36 -11.71
N LEU A 145 -18.61 3.29 -10.96
CA LEU A 145 -19.74 3.29 -10.02
C LEU A 145 -19.56 4.35 -8.92
N ARG A 146 -18.35 4.53 -8.40
CA ARG A 146 -18.05 5.59 -7.41
C ARG A 146 -18.08 6.99 -8.02
N LEU A 147 -17.70 7.13 -9.29
CA LEU A 147 -17.81 8.39 -10.03
C LEU A 147 -19.28 8.76 -10.25
N LEU A 148 -20.10 7.77 -10.60
CA LEU A 148 -21.55 7.87 -10.79
C LEU A 148 -22.28 8.17 -9.47
N LEU A 149 -21.82 7.59 -8.36
CA LEU A 149 -22.38 7.84 -7.02
C LEU A 149 -21.82 9.12 -6.34
N ARG A 150 -20.82 9.78 -6.95
CA ARG A 150 -20.21 11.03 -6.44
C ARG A 150 -20.23 12.16 -7.49
N LEU A 151 -21.27 12.19 -8.32
CA LEU A 151 -21.48 13.22 -9.35
C LEU A 151 -21.22 14.61 -8.77
N GLY A 152 -20.16 15.29 -9.25
CA GLY A 152 -19.91 16.71 -8.96
C GLY A 152 -18.45 17.14 -8.68
N ARG A 153 -17.50 16.24 -8.37
CA ARG A 153 -16.12 16.66 -8.03
C ARG A 153 -15.09 16.34 -9.11
N LYS A 154 -14.61 17.40 -9.81
CA LYS A 154 -13.60 17.38 -10.89
C LYS A 154 -12.35 16.55 -10.56
N ASP A 155 -11.94 16.52 -9.31
CA ASP A 155 -10.74 15.79 -8.84
C ASP A 155 -10.82 14.28 -9.09
N THR A 156 -12.04 13.73 -9.05
CA THR A 156 -12.27 12.28 -9.22
C THR A 156 -12.15 11.86 -10.69
N LEU A 157 -12.55 12.74 -11.62
CA LEU A 157 -12.42 12.52 -13.06
C LEU A 157 -10.94 12.57 -13.49
N LEU A 158 -10.17 13.49 -12.93
CA LEU A 158 -8.73 13.58 -13.18
C LEU A 158 -7.99 12.34 -12.67
N ALA A 159 -8.33 11.84 -11.47
CA ALA A 159 -7.78 10.59 -10.96
C ALA A 159 -8.11 9.37 -11.85
N TYR A 160 -9.31 9.33 -12.46
CA TYR A 160 -9.68 8.29 -13.42
C TYR A 160 -8.82 8.34 -14.69
N ILE A 161 -8.64 9.53 -15.28
CA ILE A 161 -7.79 9.72 -16.46
C ILE A 161 -6.36 9.27 -16.15
N ASP A 162 -5.83 9.63 -14.98
CA ASP A 162 -4.47 9.27 -14.58
C ASP A 162 -4.32 7.75 -14.35
N ALA A 163 -5.32 7.09 -13.74
CA ALA A 163 -5.30 5.64 -13.54
C ALA A 163 -5.33 4.87 -14.87
N VAL A 164 -6.15 5.30 -15.84
CA VAL A 164 -6.18 4.70 -17.18
C VAL A 164 -4.86 4.92 -17.93
N LYS A 165 -4.24 6.10 -17.80
CA LYS A 165 -2.90 6.35 -18.34
C LYS A 165 -1.85 5.42 -17.72
N THR A 166 -1.90 5.25 -16.40
CA THR A 166 -0.98 4.34 -15.68
C THR A 166 -1.10 2.92 -16.20
N LEU A 167 -2.31 2.41 -16.44
CA LEU A 167 -2.53 1.07 -16.98
C LEU A 167 -1.93 0.91 -18.39
N LYS A 168 -2.00 1.96 -19.21
CA LYS A 168 -1.37 1.97 -20.54
C LYS A 168 0.16 2.00 -20.46
N GLU A 169 0.72 2.82 -19.57
CA GLU A 169 2.18 2.92 -19.34
C GLU A 169 2.76 1.59 -18.84
N LEU A 170 2.14 1.00 -17.81
CA LEU A 170 2.58 -0.28 -17.24
C LEU A 170 2.51 -1.43 -18.25
N LYS A 171 1.49 -1.44 -19.13
CA LYS A 171 1.37 -2.43 -20.22
C LYS A 171 2.50 -2.29 -21.26
N HIS A 172 2.99 -1.08 -21.48
CA HIS A 172 4.09 -0.81 -22.41
C HIS A 172 5.46 -1.20 -21.84
N GLU A 173 5.62 -1.14 -20.51
CA GLU A 173 6.83 -1.60 -19.80
C GLU A 173 6.88 -3.13 -19.66
N THR A 174 5.73 -3.78 -19.40
CA THR A 174 5.66 -5.25 -19.29
C THR A 174 5.68 -5.98 -20.63
N GLY A 175 5.43 -5.30 -21.76
CA GLY A 175 5.56 -5.85 -23.11
C GLY A 175 6.99 -5.86 -23.67
N ARG A 176 7.97 -5.38 -22.91
CA ARG A 176 9.41 -5.42 -23.22
C ARG A 176 10.19 -6.43 -22.37
N ILE A 177 9.49 -7.31 -21.67
CA ILE A 177 10.05 -8.43 -20.88
C ILE A 177 9.78 -9.74 -21.61
#